data_AF-A0A084EV10-F1
#
_entry.id   AF-A0A084EV10-F1
#
_cell.length_a   1.000
_cell.length_b   1.000
_cell.length_c   1.000
_cell.angle_alpha   90.00
_cell.angle_beta   90.00
_cell.angle_gamma   90.00
#
_symmetry.space_group_name_H-M   'P 1'
#
loop_
_entity.id
_entity.type
_entity.pdbx_description
1 polymer ?
#
loop_
_entity_poly.entity_id
_entity_poly.type
_entity_poly.pdbx_seq_one_letter_code
_entity_poly.pdbx_strand_id
1 'polypeptide(L)'
;MTNILLILAIGLSLLYILYDQLIMDRRKGETRLSVPLVRQASLDTGILIALIVLIIVQGVQTGIEPLTVFLLCGCIVLAVYSAFIRYPRLLLKEQGFFFGNFYFLYSHIAQINLADQNILVIDLKNNRRLFIRIKQKEDIERVVNFFGGYKK
;
A
#
# COMPACT_ATOMS: atom_id res chain seq x y z
N MET A 1 29.49 3.36 7.88
CA MET A 1 28.20 4.08 8.04
C MET A 1 27.12 3.54 7.09
N THR A 2 27.44 3.29 5.81
CA THR A 2 26.50 2.76 4.80
C THR A 2 25.77 1.48 5.24
N ASN A 3 26.50 0.50 5.79
CA ASN A 3 25.89 -0.78 6.22
C ASN A 3 24.83 -0.57 7.32
N ILE A 4 25.06 0.36 8.26
CA ILE A 4 24.09 0.68 9.33
C ILE A 4 22.82 1.25 8.72
N LEU A 5 22.94 2.15 7.75
CA LEU A 5 21.80 2.75 7.07
C LEU A 5 21.00 1.69 6.30
N LEU A 6 21.67 0.78 5.59
CA LEU A 6 21.03 -0.32 4.88
C LEU A 6 20.31 -1.28 5.84
N ILE A 7 20.94 -1.65 6.95
CA ILE A 7 20.33 -2.49 7.98
C ILE A 7 19.08 -1.82 8.55
N LEU A 8 19.15 -0.53 8.86
CA LEU A 8 18.02 0.24 9.38
C LEU A 8 16.89 0.31 8.35
N ALA A 9 17.21 0.57 7.08
CA ALA A 9 16.23 0.58 5.99
C ALA A 9 15.51 -0.77 5.85
N ILE A 10 16.28 -1.88 5.82
CA ILE A 10 15.74 -3.25 5.77
C ILE A 10 14.85 -3.51 6.99
N GLY A 11 15.32 -3.16 8.19
CA GLY A 11 14.58 -3.36 9.44
C GLY A 11 13.24 -2.62 9.46
N LEU A 12 13.23 -1.35 9.05
CA LEU A 12 11.99 -0.56 8.95
C LEU A 12 11.05 -1.11 7.89
N SER A 13 11.55 -1.52 6.73
CA SER A 13 10.74 -2.12 5.67
C SER A 13 10.10 -3.44 6.12
N LEU A 14 10.84 -4.29 6.83
CA LEU A 14 10.30 -5.53 7.40
C LEU A 14 9.22 -5.24 8.45
N LEU A 15 9.48 -4.31 9.38
CA LEU A 15 8.51 -3.91 10.40
C LEU A 15 7.23 -3.39 9.75
N TYR A 16 7.37 -2.58 8.70
CA TYR A 16 6.24 -2.08 7.93
C TYR A 16 5.43 -3.20 7.25
N ILE A 17 6.09 -4.19 6.63
CA ILE A 17 5.41 -5.34 6.03
C ILE A 17 4.64 -6.14 7.08
N LEU A 18 5.25 -6.37 8.25
CA LEU A 18 4.59 -7.06 9.37
C LEU A 18 3.39 -6.27 9.89
N TYR A 19 3.51 -4.94 9.99
CA TYR A 19 2.42 -4.07 10.38
C TYR A 19 1.24 -4.19 9.40
N ASP A 20 1.53 -4.10 8.10
CA ASP A 20 0.51 -4.16 7.05
C ASP A 20 -0.25 -5.50 7.04
N GLN A 21 0.45 -6.62 7.21
CA GLN A 21 -0.17 -7.95 7.12
C GLN A 21 -0.81 -8.44 8.40
N LEU A 22 -0.18 -8.22 9.56
CA LEU A 22 -0.64 -8.81 10.81
C LEU A 22 -1.47 -7.84 11.64
N ILE A 23 -1.05 -6.58 11.68
CA ILE A 23 -1.59 -5.61 12.63
C ILE A 23 -2.80 -4.91 12.03
N MET A 24 -2.78 -4.56 10.73
CA MET A 24 -3.86 -3.79 10.12
C MET A 24 -5.20 -4.54 10.13
N ASP A 25 -5.19 -5.85 9.85
CA ASP A 25 -6.40 -6.67 9.88
C ASP A 25 -7.02 -6.76 11.27
N ARG A 26 -6.20 -6.81 12.34
CA ARG A 26 -6.66 -6.94 13.73
C ARG A 26 -7.01 -5.61 14.39
N ARG A 27 -6.57 -4.47 13.87
CA ARG A 27 -6.84 -3.16 14.49
C ARG A 27 -8.25 -2.67 14.19
N LYS A 28 -8.86 -1.99 15.17
CA LYS A 28 -10.16 -1.30 15.06
C LYS A 28 -11.35 -2.22 14.73
N GLY A 29 -11.32 -3.46 15.22
CA GLY A 29 -12.43 -4.41 15.12
C GLY A 29 -12.33 -5.34 13.91
N GLU A 30 -13.36 -6.17 13.71
CA GLU A 30 -13.39 -7.15 12.62
C GLU A 30 -13.58 -6.48 11.26
N THR A 31 -12.90 -7.02 10.24
CA THR A 31 -13.05 -6.59 8.86
C THR A 31 -14.31 -7.23 8.27
N ARG A 32 -15.31 -6.42 7.93
CA ARG A 32 -16.59 -6.87 7.37
C ARG A 32 -16.52 -7.10 5.87
N LEU A 33 -15.74 -6.29 5.16
CA LEU A 33 -15.48 -6.48 3.73
C LEU A 33 -14.04 -6.05 3.42
N SER A 34 -13.34 -6.88 2.64
CA SER A 34 -11.99 -6.59 2.16
C SER A 34 -12.00 -6.64 0.63
N VAL A 35 -11.60 -5.54 0.00
CA VAL A 35 -11.63 -5.42 -1.47
C VAL A 35 -10.25 -5.06 -2.00
N PRO A 36 -9.72 -5.81 -2.98
CA PRO A 36 -8.46 -5.48 -3.62
C PRO A 36 -8.61 -4.20 -4.47
N LEU A 37 -7.65 -3.29 -4.31
CA LEU A 37 -7.58 -2.07 -5.09
C LEU A 37 -6.68 -2.25 -6.31
N VAL A 38 -6.86 -1.37 -7.29
CA VAL A 38 -5.94 -1.29 -8.44
C VAL A 38 -4.56 -0.98 -7.92
N ARG A 39 -3.59 -1.78 -8.36
CA ARG A 39 -2.21 -1.61 -7.97
C ARG A 39 -1.62 -0.41 -8.70
N GLN A 40 -1.17 0.58 -7.94
CA GLN A 40 -0.32 1.64 -8.43
C GLN A 40 1.13 1.21 -8.24
N ALA A 41 1.61 0.30 -9.07
CA ALA A 41 3.04 0.07 -9.15
C ALA A 41 3.66 1.37 -9.69
N SER A 42 4.36 2.12 -8.85
CA SER A 42 5.02 3.33 -9.28
C SER A 42 6.22 2.96 -10.15
N LEU A 43 6.36 3.63 -11.30
CA LEU A 43 7.58 3.59 -12.11
C LEU A 43 8.82 3.86 -11.24
N ASP A 44 8.66 4.66 -10.19
CA ASP A 44 9.65 4.97 -9.17
C ASP A 44 10.28 3.71 -8.54
N THR A 45 9.51 2.63 -8.33
CA THR A 45 10.09 1.40 -7.76
C THR A 45 11.02 0.71 -8.77
N GLY A 46 10.68 0.75 -10.06
CA GLY A 46 11.56 0.25 -11.12
C GLY A 46 12.85 1.06 -11.19
N ILE A 47 12.75 2.39 -11.10
CA ILE A 47 13.90 3.30 -11.05
C ILE A 47 14.78 2.99 -9.84
N LEU A 48 14.20 2.81 -8.65
CA LEU A 48 14.95 2.47 -7.44
C LEU A 48 15.75 1.16 -7.61
N ILE A 49 15.12 0.11 -8.12
CA ILE A 49 15.80 -1.17 -8.36
C ILE A 49 16.95 -1.00 -9.35
N ALA A 50 16.72 -0.28 -10.45
CA ALA A 50 17.76 -0.02 -11.45
C ALA A 50 18.96 0.75 -10.87
N LEU A 51 18.69 1.77 -10.03
CA LEU A 51 19.74 2.52 -9.34
C LEU A 51 20.54 1.66 -8.37
N ILE A 52 19.88 0.78 -7.60
CA ILE A 52 20.60 -0.14 -6.70
C ILE A 52 21.48 -1.11 -7.49
N VAL A 53 20.99 -1.64 -8.62
CA VAL A 53 21.79 -2.52 -9.49
C VAL A 53 23.01 -1.78 -10.03
N LEU A 54 22.87 -0.52 -10.46
CA LEU A 54 23.98 0.30 -10.94
C LEU A 54 25.03 0.50 -9.83
N ILE A 55 24.59 0.80 -8.61
CA ILE A 55 25.47 0.93 -7.43
C ILE A 55 26.23 -0.37 -7.18
N ILE A 56 25.59 -1.54 -7.29
CA ILE A 56 26.27 -2.83 -7.13
C ILE A 56 27.34 -3.01 -8.21
N VAL A 57 27.01 -2.78 -9.48
CA VAL A 57 27.94 -2.99 -10.62
C VAL A 57 29.17 -2.10 -10.49
N GLN A 58 28.97 -0.80 -10.28
CA GLN A 58 30.08 0.15 -10.07
C GLN A 58 30.86 -0.24 -8.82
N GLY A 59 30.14 -0.59 -7.77
CA GLY A 59 30.67 -0.96 -6.49
C GLY A 59 31.66 -2.13 -6.53
N VAL A 60 31.28 -3.21 -7.22
CA VAL A 60 32.13 -4.41 -7.36
C VAL A 60 33.45 -4.06 -8.05
N GLN A 61 33.45 -3.17 -9.04
CA GLN A 61 34.67 -2.70 -9.70
C GLN A 61 35.56 -1.86 -8.77
N THR A 62 34.95 -1.11 -7.85
CA THR A 62 35.65 -0.30 -6.84
C THR A 62 36.02 -1.05 -5.55
N GLY A 63 35.63 -2.32 -5.44
CA GLY A 63 35.95 -3.17 -4.28
C GLY A 63 35.12 -2.88 -3.02
N ILE A 64 33.81 -2.60 -3.13
CA ILE A 64 32.98 -2.52 -1.90
C ILE A 64 32.96 -3.85 -1.14
N GLU A 65 32.76 -3.72 0.17
CA GLU A 65 32.64 -4.83 1.09
C GLU A 65 31.52 -5.81 0.66
N PRO A 66 31.75 -7.13 0.70
CA PRO A 66 30.74 -8.14 0.35
C PRO A 66 29.43 -8.01 1.15
N LEU A 67 29.53 -7.57 2.41
CA LEU A 67 28.37 -7.33 3.27
C LEU A 67 27.47 -6.22 2.69
N THR A 68 28.03 -5.15 2.15
CA THR A 68 27.26 -4.06 1.54
C THR A 68 26.49 -4.57 0.33
N VAL A 69 27.12 -5.40 -0.52
CA VAL A 69 26.46 -6.00 -1.68
C VAL A 69 25.29 -6.89 -1.24
N PHE A 70 25.48 -7.72 -0.21
CA PHE A 70 24.42 -8.55 0.36
C PHE A 70 23.22 -7.72 0.84
N LEU A 71 23.47 -6.62 1.56
CA LEU A 71 22.42 -5.73 2.04
C LEU A 71 21.69 -5.01 0.90
N LEU A 72 22.40 -4.57 -0.15
CA LEU A 72 21.79 -3.96 -1.34
C LEU A 72 20.89 -4.96 -2.09
N CYS A 73 21.32 -6.22 -2.22
CA CYS A 73 20.47 -7.29 -2.75
C CYS A 73 19.21 -7.48 -1.90
N GLY A 74 19.33 -7.45 -0.56
CA GLY A 74 18.20 -7.48 0.36
C GLY A 74 17.21 -6.33 0.11
N CYS A 75 17.71 -5.11 -0.11
CA CYS A 75 16.88 -3.95 -0.48
C CYS A 75 16.14 -4.16 -1.80
N ILE A 76 16.77 -4.75 -2.82
CA ILE A 76 16.10 -5.10 -4.09
C ILE A 76 14.96 -6.08 -3.83
N VAL A 77 15.19 -7.15 -3.07
CA VAL A 77 14.16 -8.14 -2.73
C VAL A 77 12.98 -7.48 -2.03
N LEU A 78 13.24 -6.60 -1.06
CA LEU A 78 12.18 -5.88 -0.35
C LEU A 78 11.43 -4.89 -1.26
N ALA A 79 12.14 -4.17 -2.14
CA ALA A 79 11.52 -3.27 -3.12
C ALA A 79 10.61 -4.05 -4.09
N VAL A 80 11.09 -5.18 -4.59
CA VAL A 80 10.30 -6.10 -5.42
C VAL A 80 9.11 -6.62 -4.63
N TYR A 81 9.27 -7.01 -3.36
CA TYR A 81 8.16 -7.47 -2.55
C TYR A 81 7.08 -6.38 -2.35
N SER A 82 7.50 -5.18 -1.93
CA SER A 82 6.60 -4.07 -1.64
C SER A 82 5.88 -3.54 -2.88
N ALA A 83 6.54 -3.51 -4.03
CA ALA A 83 5.86 -3.23 -5.29
C ALA A 83 5.05 -4.44 -5.73
N PHE A 84 5.74 -5.51 -6.12
CA PHE A 84 5.34 -6.87 -6.58
C PHE A 84 4.13 -7.53 -5.94
N ILE A 85 4.36 -7.90 -4.69
CA ILE A 85 3.68 -8.99 -4.00
C ILE A 85 2.61 -8.41 -3.08
N ARG A 86 2.84 -7.22 -2.52
CA ARG A 86 1.87 -6.50 -1.71
C ARG A 86 0.72 -5.98 -2.59
N TYR A 87 -0.50 -6.28 -2.19
CA TYR A 87 -1.70 -5.75 -2.83
C TYR A 87 -2.32 -4.64 -1.98
N PRO A 88 -2.58 -3.44 -2.53
CA PRO A 88 -3.37 -2.45 -1.81
C PRO A 88 -4.80 -2.97 -1.63
N ARG A 89 -5.35 -2.80 -0.43
CA ARG A 89 -6.70 -3.26 -0.09
C ARG A 89 -7.48 -2.15 0.61
N LEU A 90 -8.78 -2.11 0.35
CA LEU A 90 -9.74 -1.36 1.13
C LEU A 90 -10.31 -2.32 2.18
N LEU A 91 -10.14 -1.99 3.46
CA LEU A 91 -10.73 -2.78 4.55
C LEU A 91 -11.89 -1.99 5.15
N LEU A 92 -13.11 -2.45 4.91
CA LEU A 92 -14.30 -1.89 5.55
C LEU A 92 -14.52 -2.62 6.88
N LYS A 93 -14.58 -1.85 7.96
CA LYS A 93 -14.86 -2.32 9.32
C LYS A 93 -16.21 -1.73 9.76
N GLU A 94 -16.62 -2.03 10.99
CA GLU A 94 -17.94 -1.60 11.50
C GLU A 94 -18.08 -0.09 11.66
N GLN A 95 -17.05 0.58 12.18
CA GLN A 95 -17.11 2.01 12.54
C GLN A 95 -16.36 2.90 11.55
N GLY A 96 -15.66 2.32 10.58
CA GLY A 96 -14.79 3.02 9.67
C GLY A 96 -14.07 2.07 8.72
N PHE A 97 -13.12 2.60 7.96
CA PHE A 97 -12.40 1.85 6.95
C PHE A 97 -10.91 2.20 6.90
N PHE A 98 -10.09 1.27 6.44
CA PHE A 98 -8.68 1.51 6.12
C PHE A 98 -8.51 1.75 4.62
N PHE A 99 -7.85 2.85 4.29
CA PHE A 99 -7.39 3.17 2.94
C PHE A 99 -5.96 3.71 2.98
N GLY A 100 -5.05 3.10 2.22
CA GLY A 100 -3.63 3.51 2.20
C GLY A 100 -2.97 3.47 3.59
N ASN A 101 -3.30 2.48 4.42
CA ASN A 101 -2.87 2.31 5.82
C ASN A 101 -3.42 3.34 6.83
N PHE A 102 -4.26 4.28 6.38
CA PHE A 102 -4.93 5.23 7.27
C PHE A 102 -6.34 4.77 7.58
N TYR A 103 -6.74 4.94 8.84
CA TYR A 103 -8.10 4.65 9.30
C TYR A 103 -8.97 5.89 9.24
N PHE A 104 -10.13 5.78 8.60
CA PHE A 104 -11.14 6.82 8.47
C PHE A 104 -12.45 6.38 9.11
N LEU A 105 -13.03 7.22 9.96
CA LEU A 105 -14.33 6.98 10.57
C LEU A 105 -15.45 7.30 9.58
N TYR A 106 -16.52 6.49 9.58
CA TYR A 106 -17.69 6.75 8.73
C TYR A 106 -18.37 8.07 9.08
N SER A 107 -18.31 8.51 10.34
CA SER A 107 -18.84 9.81 10.78
C SER A 107 -18.20 11.01 10.11
N HIS A 108 -17.02 10.87 9.51
CA HIS A 108 -16.30 11.92 8.80
C HIS A 108 -16.57 11.93 7.30
N ILE A 109 -17.34 10.99 6.78
CA ILE A 109 -17.77 10.99 5.38
C ILE A 109 -18.86 12.06 5.22
N ALA A 110 -18.67 12.93 4.23
CA ALA A 110 -19.68 13.89 3.79
C ALA A 110 -20.57 13.27 2.71
N GLN A 111 -19.94 12.65 1.69
CA GLN A 111 -20.66 11.96 0.62
C GLN A 111 -19.81 10.87 0.00
N ILE A 112 -20.47 9.90 -0.63
CA ILE A 112 -19.86 8.82 -1.39
C ILE A 112 -20.47 8.87 -2.78
N ASN A 113 -19.61 9.00 -3.78
CA ASN A 113 -19.99 9.04 -5.19
C ASN A 113 -19.29 7.91 -5.94
N LEU A 114 -19.97 7.36 -6.94
CA LEU A 114 -19.34 6.50 -7.92
C LEU A 114 -19.03 7.35 -9.14
N ALA A 115 -17.76 7.45 -9.49
CA ALA A 115 -17.36 7.97 -10.78
C ALA A 115 -17.32 6.83 -11.81
N ASP A 116 -17.24 7.19 -13.09
CA ASP A 116 -17.12 6.23 -14.17
C ASP A 116 -15.89 5.32 -13.97
N GLN A 117 -16.00 4.07 -14.42
CA GLN A 117 -14.88 3.11 -14.47
C GLN A 117 -14.31 2.67 -13.10
N ASN A 118 -15.16 2.25 -12.17
CA ASN A 118 -14.75 1.54 -10.93
C ASN A 118 -14.06 2.42 -9.87
N ILE A 119 -14.30 3.72 -9.92
CA ILE A 119 -13.70 4.67 -8.99
C ILE A 119 -14.76 5.09 -7.97
N LEU A 120 -14.58 4.67 -6.73
CA LEU A 120 -15.34 5.16 -5.59
C LEU A 120 -14.68 6.44 -5.07
N VAL A 121 -15.43 7.52 -5.03
CA VAL A 121 -14.99 8.82 -4.50
C VAL A 121 -15.65 9.04 -3.16
N ILE A 122 -14.86 9.07 -2.09
CA ILE A 122 -15.34 9.39 -0.74
C ILE A 122 -14.88 10.80 -0.40
N ASP A 123 -15.83 11.71 -0.28
CA ASP A 123 -15.56 13.06 0.18
C ASP A 123 -15.70 13.12 1.69
N LEU A 124 -14.66 13.62 2.35
CA LEU A 124 -14.63 13.81 3.79
C LEU A 124 -15.11 15.21 4.16
N LYS A 125 -15.63 15.36 5.38
CA LYS A 125 -16.07 16.64 5.95
C LYS A 125 -14.99 17.72 6.00
N ASN A 126 -13.71 17.33 5.92
CA ASN A 126 -12.57 18.25 5.89
C ASN A 126 -12.15 18.68 4.47
N ASN A 127 -13.03 18.53 3.46
CA ASN A 127 -12.77 18.80 2.05
C ASN A 127 -11.67 17.95 1.39
N ARG A 128 -11.20 16.87 2.02
CA ARG A 128 -10.34 15.88 1.34
C ARG A 128 -11.19 14.88 0.58
N ARG A 129 -10.75 14.53 -0.63
CA ARG A 129 -11.39 13.52 -1.48
C ARG A 129 -10.50 12.30 -1.58
N LEU A 130 -11.07 11.12 -1.33
CA LEU A 130 -10.38 9.84 -1.48
C LEU A 130 -10.83 9.18 -2.78
N PHE A 131 -9.90 8.98 -3.70
CA PHE A 131 -10.15 8.28 -4.96
C PHE A 131 -9.75 6.81 -4.83
N ILE A 132 -10.74 5.95 -4.68
CA ILE A 132 -10.57 4.53 -4.40
C ILE A 132 -10.87 3.76 -5.69
N ARG A 133 -9.81 3.27 -6.35
CA ARG A 133 -9.93 2.51 -7.59
C ARG A 133 -10.04 1.02 -7.27
N ILE A 134 -11.22 0.46 -7.48
CA ILE A 134 -11.49 -0.95 -7.18
C ILE A 134 -11.00 -1.81 -8.35
N LYS A 135 -10.29 -2.92 -8.05
CA LYS A 135 -9.68 -3.77 -9.07
C LYS A 135 -10.71 -4.51 -9.92
N GLN A 136 -11.74 -5.07 -9.30
CA GLN A 136 -12.77 -5.88 -9.96
C GLN A 136 -14.11 -5.14 -9.97
N LYS A 137 -14.84 -5.20 -11.11
CA LYS A 137 -16.16 -4.58 -11.23
C LYS A 137 -17.16 -5.15 -10.23
N GLU A 138 -17.15 -6.47 -10.06
CA GLU A 138 -18.03 -7.21 -9.14
C GLU A 138 -17.89 -6.74 -7.68
N ASP A 139 -16.68 -6.34 -7.26
CA ASP A 139 -16.45 -5.87 -5.91
C ASP A 139 -17.04 -4.47 -5.64
N ILE A 140 -17.33 -3.68 -6.69
CA ILE A 140 -17.99 -2.38 -6.52
C ILE A 140 -19.37 -2.58 -5.93
N GLU A 141 -20.14 -3.53 -6.46
CA GLU A 141 -21.50 -3.80 -5.97
C GLU A 141 -21.47 -4.21 -4.49
N ARG A 142 -20.48 -5.01 -4.08
CA ARG A 142 -20.28 -5.37 -2.67
C ARG A 142 -20.03 -4.15 -1.78
N VAL A 143 -19.18 -3.23 -2.25
CA VAL A 143 -18.87 -1.99 -1.51
C VAL A 143 -20.09 -1.06 -1.45
N VAL A 144 -20.82 -0.92 -2.56
CA VAL A 144 -22.03 -0.10 -2.63
C VAL A 144 -23.11 -0.65 -1.70
N ASN A 145 -23.35 -1.96 -1.74
CA ASN A 145 -24.29 -2.63 -0.85
C ASN A 145 -23.88 -2.47 0.62
N PHE A 146 -22.58 -2.51 0.93
CA PHE A 146 -22.08 -2.26 2.28
C PHE A 146 -22.43 -0.85 2.79
N PHE A 147 -22.38 0.17 1.93
CA PHE A 147 -22.74 1.54 2.28
C PHE A 147 -24.25 1.86 2.24
N GLY A 148 -25.11 0.86 1.98
CA GLY A 148 -26.56 1.02 1.98
C GLY A 148 -27.21 1.11 0.60
N GLY A 149 -26.47 0.78 -0.48
CA GLY A 149 -27.00 0.67 -1.83
C GLY A 149 -27.05 2.00 -2.61
N TYR A 150 -27.57 1.93 -3.84
CA TYR A 150 -27.74 3.11 -4.69
C TYR A 150 -28.88 3.99 -4.15
N LYS A 151 -28.59 5.26 -3.88
CA LYS A 151 -29.65 6.25 -3.72
C LYS A 151 -30.27 6.53 -5.09
N LYS A 152 -31.57 6.28 -5.20
CA LYS A 152 -32.38 6.66 -6.37
C LYS A 152 -32.61 8.17 -6.39
#